data_AF-A0A380JX01-F1
#
_entry.id   AF-A0A380JX01-F1
#
_cell.length_a   1.000
_cell.length_b   1.000
_cell.length_c   1.000
_cell.angle_alpha   90.00
_cell.angle_beta   90.00
_cell.angle_gamma   90.00
#
_symmetry.space_group_name_H-M   'P 1'
#
loop_
_entity.id
_entity.type
_entity.pdbx_description
1 polymer ?
#
loop_
_entity_poly.entity_id
_entity_poly.type
_entity_poly.pdbx_seq_one_letter_code
_entity_poly.pdbx_strand_id
1 'polypeptide(L)'
;MKLVIWQNTYSLQWDGTYHFALESYPMIQDWELEKIAVFCHYERMNHRKPQIICKDQVIVTKINQYLKHDNRKPPFTPSHKKVASTYDVSGKAVYGDWLSHTCTVETATAVFKSGKLLSAVKAFNRPAEELVKV
;
A
#
# COMPACT_ATOMS: atom_id res chain seq x y z
N MET A 1 -7.78 -6.17 7.18
CA MET A 1 -6.64 -5.71 8.00
C MET A 1 -6.93 -4.30 8.54
N LYS A 2 -6.34 -3.90 9.67
CA LYS A 2 -6.49 -2.52 10.20
C LYS A 2 -5.43 -1.61 9.57
N LEU A 3 -5.81 -0.39 9.21
CA LEU A 3 -4.92 0.70 8.84
C LEU A 3 -5.05 1.79 9.89
N VAL A 4 -4.02 1.97 10.71
CA VAL A 4 -3.97 2.98 11.77
C VAL A 4 -3.13 4.13 11.27
N ILE A 5 -3.73 5.31 11.13
CA ILE A 5 -3.01 6.55 10.83
C ILE A 5 -2.65 7.21 12.16
N TRP A 6 -1.36 7.41 12.38
CA TRP A 6 -0.84 7.89 13.65
C TRP A 6 0.31 8.90 13.48
N GLN A 7 0.58 9.65 14.54
CA GLN A 7 1.74 10.54 14.63
C GLN A 7 2.94 9.73 15.12
N ASN A 8 3.76 9.25 14.20
CA ASN A 8 5.02 8.56 14.51
C ASN A 8 6.07 8.90 13.44
N THR A 9 7.33 8.53 13.67
CA THR A 9 8.41 8.76 12.71
C THR A 9 8.46 7.70 11.62
N TYR A 10 7.90 6.51 11.83
CA TYR A 10 7.94 5.41 10.86
C TYR A 10 6.61 4.67 10.76
N SER A 11 6.40 4.02 9.61
CA SER A 11 5.30 3.09 9.39
C SER A 11 5.73 1.66 9.69
N LEU A 12 4.84 0.84 10.26
CA LEU A 12 5.12 -0.57 10.55
C LEU A 12 3.89 -1.42 10.35
N GLN A 13 4.08 -2.66 9.91
CA GLN A 13 3.02 -3.66 9.86
C GLN A 13 3.27 -4.72 10.92
N TRP A 14 2.34 -4.87 11.85
CA TRP A 14 2.44 -5.83 12.95
C TRP A 14 1.06 -6.31 13.37
N ASP A 15 0.95 -7.59 13.70
CA ASP A 15 -0.28 -8.20 14.25
C ASP A 15 -1.57 -7.81 13.50
N GLY A 16 -1.55 -7.97 12.17
CA GLY A 16 -2.70 -7.65 11.31
C GLY A 16 -3.09 -6.17 11.27
N THR A 17 -2.19 -5.27 11.69
CA THR A 17 -2.36 -3.82 11.67
C THR A 17 -1.22 -3.16 10.91
N TYR A 18 -1.57 -2.30 9.96
CA TYR A 18 -0.63 -1.43 9.28
C TYR A 18 -0.71 -0.06 9.93
N HIS A 19 0.31 0.28 10.70
CA HIS A 19 0.50 1.61 11.26
C HIS A 19 1.18 2.48 10.22
N PHE A 20 0.44 3.43 9.66
CA PHE A 20 0.91 4.32 8.62
C PHE A 20 1.15 5.72 9.20
N ALA A 21 2.42 6.12 9.25
CA ALA A 21 2.85 7.44 9.67
C ALA A 21 2.82 8.40 8.48
N LEU A 22 2.07 9.50 8.61
CA LEU A 22 2.07 10.55 7.59
C LEU A 22 3.34 11.39 7.72
N GLU A 23 3.93 11.76 6.59
CA GLU A 23 5.16 12.56 6.54
C GLU A 23 4.96 13.96 7.15
N SER A 24 3.74 14.48 7.10
CA SER A 24 3.41 15.83 7.57
C SER A 24 2.20 15.86 8.50
N TYR A 25 2.01 14.80 9.31
CA TYR A 25 0.87 14.68 10.22
C TYR A 25 0.63 16.00 11.00
N PRO A 26 -0.61 16.51 11.08
CA PRO A 26 -1.88 15.88 10.64
C PRO A 26 -2.23 16.13 9.17
N MET A 27 -1.37 16.75 8.37
CA MET A 27 -1.62 16.89 6.94
C MET A 27 -1.38 15.56 6.22
N ILE A 28 -2.28 15.24 5.30
CA ILE A 28 -2.18 14.11 4.39
C ILE A 28 -1.91 14.62 2.97
N GLN A 29 -0.95 14.01 2.30
CA GLN A 29 -0.53 14.32 0.93
C GLN A 29 -1.21 13.40 -0.10
N ASP A 30 -1.25 13.81 -1.36
CA ASP A 30 -1.94 13.06 -2.42
C ASP A 30 -1.37 11.65 -2.64
N TRP A 31 -0.05 11.49 -2.53
CA TRP A 31 0.59 10.18 -2.67
C TRP A 31 0.28 9.24 -1.51
N GLU A 32 0.02 9.79 -0.31
CA GLU A 32 -0.41 9.03 0.86
C GLU A 32 -1.87 8.55 0.68
N LEU A 33 -2.73 9.40 0.12
CA LEU A 33 -4.09 9.03 -0.28
C LEU A 33 -4.08 7.90 -1.31
N GLU A 34 -3.23 7.98 -2.32
CA GLU A 34 -3.05 6.90 -3.30
C GLU A 34 -2.60 5.60 -2.64
N LYS A 35 -1.59 5.66 -1.76
CA LYS A 35 -1.09 4.48 -1.05
C LYS A 35 -2.19 3.80 -0.22
N ILE A 36 -3.00 4.61 0.47
CA ILE A 36 -4.14 4.13 1.26
C ILE A 36 -5.22 3.53 0.35
N ALA A 37 -5.49 4.12 -0.81
CA ALA A 37 -6.46 3.60 -1.77
C ALA A 37 -6.03 2.24 -2.34
N VAL A 38 -4.76 2.11 -2.76
CA VAL A 38 -4.19 0.84 -3.23
C VAL A 38 -4.28 -0.23 -2.15
N PHE A 39 -3.94 0.10 -0.90
CA PHE A 39 -4.13 -0.81 0.24
C PHE A 39 -5.60 -1.26 0.38
N CYS A 40 -6.55 -0.32 0.33
CA CYS A 40 -7.96 -0.64 0.49
C CYS A 40 -8.50 -1.53 -0.63
N HIS A 41 -8.13 -1.27 -1.88
CA HIS A 41 -8.52 -2.09 -3.03
C HIS A 41 -7.91 -3.48 -2.97
N TYR A 42 -6.63 -3.58 -2.58
CA TYR A 42 -5.97 -4.86 -2.38
C TYR A 42 -6.66 -5.72 -1.32
N GLU A 43 -7.03 -5.14 -0.17
CA GLU A 43 -7.78 -5.85 0.87
C GLU A 43 -9.13 -6.35 0.35
N ARG A 44 -9.91 -5.48 -0.31
CA ARG A 44 -11.24 -5.82 -0.85
C ARG A 44 -11.18 -6.90 -1.93
N MET A 45 -10.19 -6.85 -2.82
CA MET A 45 -9.95 -7.87 -3.84
C MET A 45 -9.68 -9.25 -3.23
N ASN A 46 -9.13 -9.28 -2.02
CA ASN A 46 -8.90 -10.51 -1.26
C ASN A 46 -10.04 -10.81 -0.26
N HIS A 47 -11.24 -10.29 -0.50
CA HIS A 47 -12.43 -10.48 0.33
C HIS A 47 -12.25 -10.04 1.80
N ARG A 48 -11.31 -9.12 2.06
CA ARG A 48 -11.08 -8.52 3.38
C ARG A 48 -11.71 -7.13 3.43
N LYS A 49 -12.22 -6.75 4.59
CA LYS A 49 -12.75 -5.40 4.84
C LYS A 49 -11.68 -4.55 5.55
N PRO A 50 -11.03 -3.59 4.87
CA PRO A 50 -10.07 -2.70 5.52
C PRO A 50 -10.80 -1.80 6.54
N GLN A 51 -10.16 -1.56 7.68
CA GLN A 51 -10.65 -0.65 8.71
C GLN A 51 -9.67 0.51 8.86
N ILE A 52 -10.11 1.73 8.57
CA ILE A 52 -9.30 2.94 8.73
C ILE A 52 -9.55 3.51 10.12
N ILE A 53 -8.48 3.66 10.90
CA ILE A 53 -8.50 4.17 12.27
C ILE A 53 -7.61 5.41 12.32
N CYS A 54 -8.16 6.56 12.65
CA CYS A 54 -7.42 7.80 12.83
C CYS A 54 -8.13 8.66 13.87
N LYS A 55 -7.38 9.37 14.73
CA LYS A 55 -7.95 10.31 15.70
C LYS A 55 -8.42 11.61 15.03
N ASP A 56 -7.80 11.98 13.91
CA ASP A 56 -8.13 13.20 13.17
C ASP A 56 -9.24 12.93 12.15
N GLN A 57 -10.42 13.52 12.40
CA GLN A 57 -11.60 13.32 11.56
C GLN A 57 -11.50 14.00 10.19
N VAL A 58 -10.66 15.05 10.06
CA VAL A 58 -10.42 15.71 8.76
C VAL A 58 -9.68 14.75 7.83
N ILE A 59 -8.67 14.04 8.35
CA ILE A 59 -7.94 13.01 7.60
C ILE A 59 -8.89 11.90 7.15
N VAL A 60 -9.72 11.38 8.07
CA VAL A 60 -10.72 10.33 7.75
C VAL A 60 -11.67 10.80 6.65
N THR A 61 -12.10 12.06 6.70
CA THR A 61 -13.01 12.65 5.71
C THR A 61 -12.34 12.73 4.34
N LYS A 62 -11.10 13.22 4.26
CA LYS A 62 -10.32 13.28 3.02
C LYS A 62 -10.11 11.90 2.39
N ILE A 63 -9.75 10.90 3.20
CA ILE A 63 -9.58 9.52 2.72
C ILE A 63 -10.89 8.98 2.16
N ASN A 64 -11.99 9.14 2.88
CA ASN A 64 -13.30 8.66 2.42
C ASN A 64 -13.77 9.37 1.15
N GLN A 65 -13.52 10.67 1.02
CA GLN A 65 -13.80 11.42 -0.21
C GLN A 65 -12.97 10.88 -1.39
N TYR A 66 -11.67 10.68 -1.19
CA TYR A 66 -10.78 10.11 -2.21
C TYR A 66 -11.26 8.71 -2.64
N LEU A 67 -11.54 7.83 -1.69
CA LEU A 67 -11.99 6.45 -1.94
C LEU A 67 -13.34 6.34 -2.65
N LYS A 68 -14.23 7.34 -2.52
CA LYS A 68 -15.52 7.36 -3.24
C LYS A 68 -15.34 7.51 -4.75
N HIS A 69 -14.28 8.19 -5.16
CA HIS A 69 -14.00 8.47 -6.57
C HIS A 69 -12.89 7.58 -7.14
N ASP A 70 -12.14 6.88 -6.29
CA ASP A 70 -11.07 5.99 -6.73
C ASP A 70 -11.62 4.60 -7.14
N ASN A 71 -11.54 4.31 -8.44
CA ASN A 71 -11.99 3.06 -9.05
C ASN A 71 -10.84 2.21 -9.62
N ARG A 72 -9.61 2.38 -9.09
CA ARG A 72 -8.42 1.68 -9.56
C ARG A 72 -8.58 0.16 -9.49
N LYS A 73 -8.01 -0.53 -10.47
CA LYS A 73 -8.04 -2.00 -10.60
C LYS A 73 -6.61 -2.55 -10.65
N PRO A 74 -6.40 -3.81 -10.24
CA PRO A 74 -5.12 -4.47 -10.44
C PRO A 74 -4.79 -4.61 -11.94
N PRO A 75 -3.50 -4.59 -12.31
CA PRO A 75 -2.33 -4.42 -11.44
C PRO A 75 -2.19 -2.96 -10.96
N PHE A 76 -1.85 -2.78 -9.67
CA PHE A 76 -1.72 -1.46 -9.07
C PHE A 76 -0.33 -0.87 -9.37
N THR A 77 -0.25 -0.01 -10.38
CA THR A 77 0.98 0.72 -10.70
C THR A 77 1.04 2.02 -9.88
N PRO A 78 2.11 2.25 -9.09
CA PRO A 78 2.28 3.50 -8.38
C PRO A 78 2.47 4.66 -9.37
N SER A 79 1.83 5.80 -9.11
CA SER A 79 1.99 7.01 -9.94
C SER A 79 3.41 7.59 -9.88
N HIS A 80 4.14 7.34 -8.78
CA HIS A 80 5.56 7.64 -8.63
C HIS A 80 6.20 6.81 -7.52
N LYS A 81 7.55 6.76 -7.48
CA LYS A 81 8.33 5.91 -6.57
C LYS A 81 7.98 6.05 -5.08
N LYS A 82 7.59 7.25 -4.64
CA LYS A 82 7.22 7.51 -3.24
C LYS A 82 5.94 6.77 -2.81
N VAL A 83 5.00 6.50 -3.72
CA VAL A 83 3.81 5.67 -3.41
C VAL A 83 4.22 4.25 -3.03
N ALA A 84 5.25 3.73 -3.70
CA ALA A 84 5.85 2.41 -3.45
C ALA A 84 6.92 2.41 -2.34
N SER A 85 7.17 3.56 -1.69
CA SER A 85 8.20 3.67 -0.67
C SER A 85 7.88 2.84 0.58
N THR A 86 8.94 2.44 1.29
CA THR A 86 8.88 2.04 2.70
C THR A 86 9.60 3.08 3.55
N TYR A 87 9.70 2.87 4.86
CA TYR A 87 10.41 3.76 5.78
C TYR A 87 11.64 3.05 6.34
N ASP A 88 12.76 3.76 6.43
CA ASP A 88 13.94 3.27 7.12
C ASP A 88 13.87 3.47 8.64
N VAL A 89 14.92 3.06 9.36
CA VAL A 89 15.04 3.20 10.83
C VAL A 89 15.03 4.65 11.31
N SER A 90 15.31 5.61 10.42
CA SER A 90 15.25 7.05 10.71
C SER A 90 13.88 7.65 10.42
N GLY A 91 12.94 6.86 9.88
CA GLY A 91 11.62 7.34 9.49
C GLY A 91 11.58 8.02 8.12
N LYS A 92 12.66 7.92 7.33
CA LYS A 92 12.71 8.51 6.00
C LYS A 92 12.07 7.57 4.98
N ALA A 93 11.27 8.13 4.08
CA ALA A 93 10.75 7.38 2.94
C ALA A 93 11.91 6.93 2.03
N VAL A 94 12.07 5.61 1.89
CA VAL A 94 13.05 4.96 1.03
C VAL A 94 12.34 4.18 -0.06
N TYR A 95 12.83 4.29 -1.29
CA TYR A 95 12.29 3.63 -2.47
C TYR A 95 13.45 3.29 -3.42
N GLY A 96 13.30 2.18 -4.13
CA GLY A 96 14.24 1.76 -5.16
C GLY A 96 13.55 1.58 -6.51
N ASP A 97 14.29 1.09 -7.49
CA ASP A 97 13.73 0.71 -8.79
C ASP A 97 12.91 -0.60 -8.73
N TRP A 98 13.07 -1.35 -7.63
CA TRP A 98 12.40 -2.62 -7.38
C TRP A 98 11.46 -2.52 -6.18
N LEU A 99 10.28 -3.14 -6.29
CA LEU A 99 9.33 -3.30 -5.19
C LEU A 99 9.80 -4.42 -4.25
N SER A 100 9.73 -4.15 -2.94
CA SER A 100 9.98 -5.15 -1.90
C SER A 100 8.67 -5.46 -1.15
N HIS A 101 8.45 -6.74 -0.85
CA HIS A 101 7.37 -7.20 0.00
C HIS A 101 7.94 -8.00 1.17
N THR A 102 7.57 -7.60 2.38
CA THR A 102 7.91 -8.33 3.61
C THR A 102 6.64 -8.96 4.18
N CYS A 103 6.73 -10.22 4.57
CA CYS A 103 5.66 -10.93 5.26
C CYS A 103 6.26 -12.04 6.14
N THR A 104 5.46 -12.61 7.04
CA THR A 104 5.90 -13.75 7.84
C THR A 104 6.07 -15.01 6.98
N VAL A 105 6.83 -16.00 7.45
CA VAL A 105 7.05 -17.27 6.74
C VAL A 105 5.73 -18.00 6.48
N GLU A 106 4.81 -17.96 7.44
CA GLU A 106 3.48 -18.56 7.34
C GLU A 106 2.67 -17.87 6.23
N THR A 107 2.73 -16.53 6.19
CA THR A 107 2.07 -15.74 5.16
C THR A 107 2.65 -16.02 3.78
N ALA A 108 3.98 -16.07 3.65
CA ALA A 108 4.65 -16.44 2.40
C ALA A 108 4.21 -17.83 1.92
N THR A 109 4.20 -18.81 2.83
CA THR A 109 3.76 -20.18 2.54
C THR A 109 2.31 -20.22 2.05
N ALA A 110 1.41 -19.47 2.69
CA ALA A 110 0.01 -19.36 2.26
C ALA A 110 -0.12 -18.71 0.87
N VAL A 111 0.67 -17.67 0.58
CA VAL A 111 0.72 -17.02 -0.75
C VAL A 111 1.15 -18.02 -1.81
N PHE A 112 2.23 -18.78 -1.58
CA PHE A 112 2.68 -19.80 -2.54
C PHE A 112 1.63 -20.89 -2.77
N LYS A 113 1.01 -21.40 -1.69
CA LYS A 113 -0.06 -22.41 -1.79
C LYS A 113 -1.31 -21.90 -2.51
N SER A 114 -1.56 -20.59 -2.50
CA SER A 114 -2.72 -20.02 -3.19
C SER A 114 -2.65 -20.13 -4.72
N GLY A 115 -1.45 -20.30 -5.29
CA GLY A 115 -1.24 -20.30 -6.74
C GLY A 115 -1.50 -18.95 -7.42
N LYS A 116 -1.78 -17.89 -6.65
CA LYS A 116 -2.11 -16.54 -7.17
C LYS A 116 -0.89 -15.65 -7.41
N LEU A 117 0.32 -16.16 -7.16
CA LEU A 117 1.55 -15.42 -7.45
C LEU A 117 1.78 -15.40 -8.97
N LEU A 118 1.68 -14.21 -9.57
CA LEU A 118 1.88 -14.00 -11.00
C LEU A 118 3.25 -13.37 -11.25
N SER A 119 3.92 -13.77 -12.33
CA SER A 119 5.04 -13.01 -12.86
C SER A 119 4.57 -11.65 -13.36
N ALA A 120 5.47 -10.66 -13.45
CA ALA A 120 5.12 -9.32 -13.94
C ALA A 120 4.46 -9.38 -15.35
N VAL A 121 5.02 -10.18 -16.26
CA VAL A 121 4.44 -10.42 -17.60
C VAL A 121 2.99 -10.88 -17.52
N LYS A 122 2.67 -11.82 -16.62
CA LYS A 122 1.29 -12.33 -16.45
C LYS A 122 0.38 -11.32 -15.75
N ALA A 123 0.91 -10.60 -14.76
CA ALA A 123 0.14 -9.61 -13.99
C ALA A 123 -0.25 -8.40 -14.84
N PHE A 124 0.65 -7.95 -15.72
CA PHE A 124 0.44 -6.79 -16.60
C PHE A 124 -0.04 -7.17 -18.00
N ASN A 125 -0.03 -8.46 -18.35
CA ASN A 125 -0.32 -8.98 -19.68
C ASN A 125 0.49 -8.26 -20.77
N ARG A 126 1.81 -8.13 -20.53
CA ARG A 126 2.76 -7.40 -21.40
C ARG A 126 4.09 -8.15 -21.51
N PRO A 127 4.79 -8.08 -22.66
CA PRO A 127 6.15 -8.62 -22.80
C PRO A 127 7.13 -8.05 -21.79
N ALA A 128 8.17 -8.82 -21.43
CA ALA A 128 9.16 -8.40 -20.44
C ALA A 128 9.93 -7.14 -20.89
N GLU A 129 10.20 -7.03 -22.19
CA GLU A 129 10.93 -5.94 -22.82
C GLU A 129 10.20 -4.59 -22.69
N GLU A 130 8.87 -4.62 -22.60
CA GLU A 130 8.05 -3.43 -22.34
C GLU A 130 8.03 -3.06 -20.84
N LEU A 131 8.23 -4.03 -19.95
CA LEU A 131 8.20 -3.83 -18.50
C LEU A 131 9.54 -3.38 -17.91
N VAL A 132 10.66 -3.64 -18.59
CA VAL A 132 12.01 -3.24 -18.16
C VAL A 132 12.34 -1.80 -18.58
N LYS A 133 11.60 -1.22 -19.53
CA LYS A 133 11.74 0.17 -19.96
C LYS A 133 10.92 1.10 -19.05
N VAL A 134 11.43 1.34 -17.84
CA VAL A 134 10.88 2.36 -16.91
C VAL A 134 11.85 3.52 -16.80
#